data_AF-A0A373F6E8-F1
#
_entry.id   AF-A0A373F6E8-F1
#
_cell.length_a   1.000
_cell.length_b   1.000
_cell.length_c   1.000
_cell.angle_alpha   90.00
_cell.angle_beta   90.00
_cell.angle_gamma   90.00
#
_symmetry.space_group_name_H-M   'P 1'
#
loop_
_entity.id
_entity.type
_entity.pdbx_description
1 polymer ?
#
loop_
_entity_poly.entity_id
_entity_poly.type
_entity_poly.pdbx_seq_one_letter_code
_entity_poly.pdbx_strand_id
1 'polypeptide(L)'
;MQIPDYDRAQAMALLKEKPGAPLSAFDVASRAHRRWDLKQPADAALLFCLAFELAQQEAATPCQAPNYFVRAAITFNQAGDRTTAEPMLREATQLNWQALGLGQDSHMCEWAFTQLLLNLQHGPAPAFSDLFAQAVTDCSAQGRNFPSIHPQQDALLPIAIELQLPHIVKQLADRMAARRPLSRPVKAQLLQARQWLDLQNF
;
A
#
# COMPACT_ATOMS: atom_id res chain seq x y z
N MET A 1 -3.24 16.46 -4.52
CA MET A 1 -2.97 15.75 -3.26
C MET A 1 -3.31 16.67 -2.12
N GLN A 2 -4.30 16.28 -1.33
CA GLN A 2 -4.70 16.99 -0.12
C GLN A 2 -4.68 15.98 1.02
N ILE A 3 -3.87 16.22 2.05
CA ILE A 3 -3.96 15.44 3.28
C ILE A 3 -5.27 15.78 4.02
N PRO A 4 -5.87 14.81 4.72
CA PRO A 4 -7.05 15.07 5.54
C PRO A 4 -6.73 16.02 6.69
N ASP A 5 -7.77 16.59 7.29
CA ASP A 5 -7.62 17.21 8.60
C ASP A 5 -7.16 16.14 9.60
N TYR A 6 -6.05 16.39 10.29
CA TYR A 6 -5.46 15.47 11.26
C TYR A 6 -5.01 16.22 12.51
N ASP A 7 -4.86 15.51 13.63
CA ASP A 7 -4.38 16.11 14.87
C ASP A 7 -2.86 16.39 14.79
N ARG A 8 -2.54 17.57 14.26
CA ARG A 8 -1.17 18.06 14.15
C ARG A 8 -0.51 18.25 15.52
N ALA A 9 -1.27 18.61 16.56
CA ALA A 9 -0.73 18.77 17.91
C ALA A 9 -0.29 17.42 18.48
N GLN A 10 -1.09 16.38 18.27
CA GLN A 10 -0.73 15.00 18.60
C GLN A 10 0.48 14.52 17.78
N ALA A 11 0.53 14.80 16.48
CA ALA A 11 1.70 14.48 15.65
C ALA A 11 2.99 15.09 16.20
N MET A 12 2.95 16.37 16.61
CA MET A 12 4.09 17.05 17.24
C MET A 12 4.45 16.44 18.60
N ALA A 13 3.46 16.07 19.42
CA ALA A 13 3.70 15.42 20.71
C ALA A 13 4.41 14.05 20.56
N LEU A 14 4.14 13.32 19.49
CA LEU A 14 4.78 12.04 19.18
C LEU A 14 6.29 12.14 18.89
N LEU A 15 6.77 13.31 18.47
CA LEU A 15 8.19 13.58 18.16
C LEU A 15 9.04 13.75 19.43
N LYS A 16 8.44 14.18 20.55
CA LYS A 16 9.13 14.49 21.83
C LYS A 16 10.31 15.46 21.67
N GLU A 17 10.23 16.37 20.72
CA GLU A 17 11.29 17.35 20.43
C GLU A 17 11.22 18.56 21.35
N LYS A 18 12.36 19.23 21.53
CA LYS A 18 12.37 20.54 22.18
C LYS A 18 11.65 21.55 21.28
N PRO A 19 10.86 22.48 21.85
CA PRO A 19 10.28 23.58 21.08
C PRO A 19 11.36 24.32 20.26
N GLY A 20 11.12 24.47 18.95
CA GLY A 20 12.03 25.18 18.05
C GLY A 20 13.20 24.38 17.47
N ALA A 21 13.29 23.06 17.73
CA ALA A 21 14.24 22.22 17.01
C ALA A 21 13.90 22.19 15.50
N PRO A 22 14.88 22.39 14.60
CA PRO A 22 14.63 22.24 13.17
C PRO A 22 14.25 20.78 12.89
N LEU A 23 13.11 20.59 12.25
CA LEU A 23 12.61 19.28 11.87
C LEU A 23 12.48 19.22 10.36
N SER A 24 13.21 18.30 9.74
CA SER A 24 13.00 18.01 8.34
C SER A 24 11.86 17.02 8.15
N ALA A 25 11.25 17.02 6.96
CA ALA A 25 10.29 16.01 6.54
C ALA A 25 10.86 14.60 6.65
N PHE A 26 12.16 14.44 6.36
CA PHE A 26 12.88 13.18 6.48
C PHE A 26 12.96 12.68 7.93
N ASP A 27 13.25 13.56 8.90
CA ASP A 27 13.33 13.19 10.33
C ASP A 27 11.97 12.73 10.85
N VAL A 28 10.91 13.44 10.48
CA VAL A 28 9.53 13.09 10.83
C VAL A 28 9.12 11.77 10.18
N ALA A 29 9.40 11.59 8.88
CA ALA A 29 9.10 10.35 8.18
C ALA A 29 9.85 9.14 8.74
N SER A 30 11.12 9.31 9.15
CA SER A 30 11.91 8.26 9.80
C SER A 30 11.26 7.79 11.11
N ARG A 31 10.66 8.71 11.86
CA ARG A 31 9.88 8.38 13.07
C ARG A 31 8.55 7.73 12.73
N ALA A 32 7.87 8.18 11.69
CA ALA A 32 6.65 7.56 11.18
C ALA A 32 6.90 6.08 10.82
N HIS A 33 8.00 5.80 10.11
CA HIS A 33 8.46 4.45 9.81
C HIS A 33 8.67 3.60 11.07
N ARG A 34 9.38 4.13 12.06
CA ARG A 34 9.58 3.42 13.33
C ARG A 34 8.26 3.08 14.02
N ARG A 35 7.28 3.99 14.01
CA ARG A 35 5.93 3.72 14.56
C ARG A 35 5.22 2.63 13.78
N TRP A 36 5.33 2.67 12.46
CA TRP A 36 4.75 1.66 11.59
C TRP A 36 5.33 0.27 11.85
N ASP A 37 6.66 0.18 12.00
CA ASP A 37 7.36 -1.07 12.34
C ASP A 37 6.92 -1.63 13.70
N LEU A 38 6.68 -0.74 14.68
CA LEU A 38 6.14 -1.07 16.00
C LEU A 38 4.63 -1.37 16.01
N LYS A 39 3.99 -1.51 14.84
CA LYS A 39 2.55 -1.77 14.69
C LYS A 39 1.66 -0.69 15.32
N GLN A 40 2.09 0.57 15.20
CA GLN A 40 1.34 1.76 15.62
C GLN A 40 0.91 2.56 14.38
N PRO A 41 -0.02 2.04 13.55
CA PRO A 41 -0.36 2.65 12.26
C PRO A 41 -1.06 4.02 12.42
N ALA A 42 -1.86 4.22 13.47
CA ALA A 42 -2.49 5.53 13.73
C ALA A 42 -1.45 6.63 13.97
N ASP A 43 -0.48 6.37 14.86
CA ASP A 43 0.62 7.31 15.13
C ASP A 43 1.48 7.55 13.88
N ALA A 44 1.74 6.49 13.10
CA ALA A 44 2.50 6.60 11.85
C ALA A 44 1.78 7.49 10.83
N ALA A 45 0.45 7.36 10.71
CA ALA A 45 -0.35 8.18 9.79
C ALA A 45 -0.24 9.67 10.10
N LEU A 46 -0.40 10.05 11.38
CA LEU A 46 -0.26 11.44 11.83
C LEU A 46 1.15 11.99 11.52
N LEU A 47 2.19 11.20 11.73
CA LEU A 47 3.56 11.61 11.43
C LEU A 47 3.81 11.71 9.92
N PHE A 48 3.23 10.83 9.08
CA PHE A 48 3.34 10.97 7.63
C PHE A 48 2.58 12.19 7.09
N CYS A 49 1.44 12.56 7.67
CA CYS A 49 0.77 13.83 7.37
C CYS A 49 1.66 15.05 7.70
N LEU A 50 2.31 15.05 8.85
CA LEU A 50 3.24 16.11 9.22
C LEU A 50 4.47 16.14 8.29
N ALA A 51 5.02 14.98 7.92
CA ALA A 51 6.12 14.88 6.96
C ALA A 51 5.72 15.40 5.57
N PHE A 52 4.49 15.13 5.12
CA PHE A 52 3.93 15.69 3.89
C PHE A 52 3.91 17.23 3.91
N GLU A 53 3.40 17.84 4.99
CA GLU A 53 3.39 19.30 5.13
C GLU A 53 4.79 19.90 5.05
N LEU A 54 5.74 19.33 5.80
CA LEU A 54 7.12 19.81 5.82
C LEU A 54 7.78 19.66 4.45
N ALA A 55 7.56 18.54 3.75
CA ALA A 55 8.13 18.30 2.42
C ALA A 55 7.63 19.30 1.37
N GLN A 56 6.39 19.80 1.52
CA GLN A 56 5.88 20.88 0.67
C GLN A 56 6.54 22.23 0.97
N GLN A 57 6.93 22.46 2.23
CA GLN A 57 7.58 23.71 2.66
C GLN A 57 9.07 23.75 2.30
N GLU A 58 9.76 22.61 2.32
CA GLU A 58 11.20 22.49 2.07
C GLU A 58 11.62 22.81 0.63
N ALA A 59 10.68 22.83 -0.33
CA ALA A 59 10.93 23.08 -1.75
C ALA A 59 12.05 22.22 -2.38
N ALA A 60 12.31 21.03 -1.83
CA ALA A 60 13.28 20.08 -2.35
C ALA A 60 12.86 19.51 -3.71
N THR A 61 13.85 19.15 -4.55
CA THR A 61 13.62 18.55 -5.88
C THR A 61 14.35 17.20 -6.00
N PRO A 62 13.64 16.08 -6.24
CA PRO A 62 12.18 15.96 -6.31
C PRO A 62 11.52 16.12 -4.92
N CYS A 63 10.32 16.70 -4.89
CA CYS A 63 9.54 16.87 -3.65
C CYS A 63 9.04 15.50 -3.16
N GLN A 64 9.32 15.15 -1.90
CA GLN A 64 8.93 13.86 -1.31
C GLN A 64 7.48 13.81 -0.79
N ALA A 65 6.74 14.92 -0.86
CA ALA A 65 5.35 14.99 -0.42
C ALA A 65 4.47 13.87 -1.01
N PRO A 66 4.50 13.54 -2.32
CA PRO A 66 3.72 12.41 -2.85
C PRO A 66 4.00 11.08 -2.15
N ASN A 67 5.26 10.81 -1.79
CA ASN A 67 5.63 9.60 -1.08
C ASN A 67 4.97 9.54 0.31
N TYR A 68 5.08 10.62 1.08
CA TYR A 68 4.48 10.71 2.42
C TYR A 68 2.96 10.72 2.40
N PHE A 69 2.33 11.31 1.37
CA PHE A 69 0.90 11.24 1.14
C PHE A 69 0.41 9.79 1.03
N VAL A 70 1.05 8.98 0.18
CA VAL A 70 0.64 7.57 0.01
C VAL A 70 0.90 6.75 1.27
N ARG A 71 1.99 7.01 1.98
CA ARG A 71 2.27 6.33 3.25
C ARG A 71 1.27 6.69 4.34
N ALA A 72 0.82 7.93 4.42
CA ALA A 72 -0.28 8.34 5.30
C ALA A 72 -1.55 7.57 4.95
N ALA A 73 -1.92 7.51 3.66
CA ALA A 73 -3.10 6.76 3.20
C ALA A 73 -3.06 5.29 3.61
N ILE A 74 -1.92 4.62 3.40
CA ILE A 74 -1.72 3.21 3.77
C ILE A 74 -1.86 3.03 5.30
N THR A 75 -1.25 3.92 6.08
CA THR A 75 -1.24 3.80 7.54
C THR A 75 -2.60 4.13 8.17
N PHE A 76 -3.35 5.11 7.64
CA PHE A 76 -4.77 5.29 7.99
C PHE A 76 -5.59 4.03 7.72
N ASN A 77 -5.40 3.41 6.54
CA ASN A 77 -6.13 2.18 6.19
C ASN A 77 -5.84 1.05 7.18
N GLN A 78 -4.57 0.88 7.54
CA GLN A 78 -4.12 -0.15 8.49
C GLN A 78 -4.53 0.17 9.94
N ALA A 79 -4.77 1.44 10.27
CA ALA A 79 -5.36 1.84 11.54
C ALA A 79 -6.89 1.58 11.60
N GLY A 80 -7.49 1.17 10.48
CA GLY A 80 -8.93 0.94 10.37
C GLY A 80 -9.74 2.16 9.94
N ASP A 81 -9.11 3.33 9.76
CA ASP A 81 -9.76 4.54 9.25
C ASP A 81 -9.85 4.50 7.71
N ARG A 82 -10.74 3.63 7.23
CA ARG A 82 -10.97 3.42 5.79
C ARG A 82 -11.63 4.63 5.13
N THR A 83 -12.46 5.36 5.87
CA THR A 83 -13.16 6.54 5.36
C THR A 83 -12.16 7.63 4.96
N THR A 84 -11.15 7.87 5.77
CA THR A 84 -10.06 8.79 5.44
C THR A 84 -9.14 8.21 4.37
N ALA A 85 -8.78 6.93 4.49
CA ALA A 85 -7.77 6.32 3.63
C ALA A 85 -8.21 6.11 2.18
N GLU A 86 -9.45 5.65 1.95
CA GLU A 86 -9.90 5.25 0.61
C GLU A 86 -9.73 6.35 -0.46
N PRO A 87 -10.21 7.59 -0.27
CA PRO A 87 -10.02 8.64 -1.29
C PRO A 87 -8.54 8.94 -1.53
N MET A 88 -7.70 8.92 -0.49
CA MET A 88 -6.27 9.14 -0.64
C MET A 88 -5.60 7.99 -1.42
N LEU A 89 -5.97 6.74 -1.14
CA LEU A 89 -5.48 5.57 -1.85
C LEU A 89 -5.91 5.60 -3.33
N ARG A 90 -7.14 6.01 -3.63
CA ARG A 90 -7.61 6.21 -5.01
C ARG A 90 -6.76 7.25 -5.73
N GLU A 91 -6.50 8.40 -5.10
CA GLU A 91 -5.61 9.41 -5.68
C GLU A 91 -4.19 8.85 -5.89
N ALA A 92 -3.67 8.09 -4.93
CA ALA A 92 -2.35 7.46 -5.00
C ALA A 92 -2.18 6.53 -6.21
N THR A 93 -3.22 5.78 -6.59
CA THR A 93 -3.19 4.91 -7.78
C THR A 93 -3.06 5.66 -9.10
N GLN A 94 -3.43 6.94 -9.12
CA GLN A 94 -3.43 7.78 -10.32
C GLN A 94 -2.16 8.65 -10.44
N LEU A 95 -1.24 8.60 -9.48
CA LEU A 95 -0.01 9.38 -9.51
C LEU A 95 0.94 8.90 -10.62
N ASN A 96 1.41 9.85 -11.43
CA ASN A 96 2.49 9.61 -12.38
C ASN A 96 3.85 9.85 -11.70
N TRP A 97 4.36 8.81 -11.05
CA TRP A 97 5.63 8.86 -10.30
C TRP A 97 6.83 9.30 -11.14
N GLN A 98 6.85 8.96 -12.43
CA GLN A 98 7.91 9.38 -13.35
C GLN A 98 7.89 10.89 -13.57
N ALA A 99 6.70 11.46 -13.83
CA ALA A 99 6.52 12.90 -14.02
C ALA A 99 6.82 13.72 -12.75
N LEU A 100 6.65 13.10 -11.57
CA LEU A 100 7.01 13.69 -10.28
C LEU A 100 8.52 13.63 -9.96
N GLY A 101 9.33 13.01 -10.83
CA GLY A 101 10.76 12.78 -10.56
C GLY A 101 11.02 11.69 -9.50
N LEU A 102 9.99 10.90 -9.16
CA LEU A 102 10.00 9.87 -8.12
C LEU A 102 9.80 8.46 -8.71
N GLY A 103 10.34 8.18 -9.90
CA GLY A 103 10.11 6.90 -10.60
C GLY A 103 10.51 5.65 -9.80
N GLN A 104 11.50 5.78 -8.91
CA GLN A 104 11.91 4.72 -7.97
C GLN A 104 10.81 4.34 -6.96
N ASP A 105 9.90 5.26 -6.69
CA ASP A 105 8.76 5.09 -5.78
C ASP A 105 7.48 4.61 -6.48
N SER A 106 7.52 4.29 -7.77
CA SER A 106 6.37 3.74 -8.52
C SER A 106 5.72 2.50 -7.88
N HIS A 107 6.46 1.78 -7.02
CA HIS A 107 5.93 0.68 -6.22
C HIS A 107 4.82 1.10 -5.24
N MET A 108 4.70 2.38 -4.91
CA MET A 108 3.62 2.91 -4.06
C MET A 108 2.24 2.80 -4.70
N CYS A 109 2.16 2.82 -6.04
CA CYS A 109 0.90 2.54 -6.75
C CYS A 109 0.37 1.12 -6.41
N GLU A 110 1.26 0.13 -6.44
CA GLU A 110 0.95 -1.26 -6.11
C GLU A 110 0.58 -1.43 -4.61
N TRP A 111 1.23 -0.69 -3.70
CA TRP A 111 0.81 -0.63 -2.30
C TRP A 111 -0.60 -0.06 -2.14
N ALA A 112 -0.92 1.02 -2.85
CA ALA A 112 -2.24 1.64 -2.78
C ALA A 112 -3.34 0.69 -3.26
N PHE A 113 -3.15 0.06 -4.42
CA PHE A 113 -4.07 -0.97 -4.94
C PHE A 113 -4.24 -2.13 -3.97
N THR A 114 -3.15 -2.60 -3.37
CA THR A 114 -3.23 -3.69 -2.40
C THR A 114 -4.09 -3.32 -1.20
N GLN A 115 -3.94 -2.11 -0.64
CA GLN A 115 -4.78 -1.67 0.48
C GLN A 115 -6.27 -1.62 0.09
N LEU A 116 -6.58 -1.11 -1.10
CA LEU A 116 -7.96 -1.08 -1.61
C LEU A 116 -8.53 -2.50 -1.81
N LEU A 117 -7.73 -3.44 -2.32
CA LEU A 117 -8.14 -4.84 -2.48
C LEU A 117 -8.36 -5.54 -1.14
N LEU A 118 -7.52 -5.28 -0.13
CA LEU A 118 -7.70 -5.82 1.22
C LEU A 118 -9.00 -5.33 1.86
N ASN A 119 -9.43 -4.10 1.56
CA ASN A 119 -10.72 -3.58 2.05
C ASN A 119 -11.92 -4.35 1.46
N LEU A 120 -11.74 -5.03 0.32
CA LEU A 120 -12.77 -5.84 -0.35
C LEU A 120 -12.73 -7.33 0.03
N GLN A 121 -11.97 -7.73 1.05
CA GLN A 121 -11.82 -9.14 1.43
C GLN A 121 -13.15 -9.88 1.72
N HIS A 122 -14.16 -9.15 2.22
CA HIS A 122 -15.52 -9.65 2.45
C HIS A 122 -16.55 -8.91 1.58
N GLY A 123 -16.08 -8.25 0.52
CA GLY A 123 -16.91 -7.50 -0.42
C GLY A 123 -17.42 -8.35 -1.58
N PRO A 124 -18.15 -7.75 -2.53
CA PRO A 124 -18.60 -8.44 -3.72
C PRO A 124 -17.41 -8.89 -4.59
N ALA A 125 -17.40 -10.17 -4.99
CA ALA A 125 -16.37 -10.72 -5.87
C ALA A 125 -16.15 -9.92 -7.18
N PRO A 126 -17.19 -9.39 -7.85
CA PRO A 126 -16.99 -8.53 -9.02
C PRO A 126 -16.19 -7.26 -8.71
N ALA A 127 -16.46 -6.59 -7.58
CA ALA A 127 -15.74 -5.38 -7.20
C ALA A 127 -14.24 -5.65 -6.95
N PHE A 128 -13.91 -6.80 -6.33
CA PHE A 128 -12.51 -7.21 -6.18
C PHE A 128 -11.88 -7.51 -7.54
N SER A 129 -12.56 -8.25 -8.42
CA SER A 129 -12.06 -8.61 -9.74
C SER A 129 -11.78 -7.38 -10.61
N ASP A 130 -12.71 -6.42 -10.64
CA ASP A 130 -12.58 -5.19 -11.41
C ASP A 130 -11.40 -4.35 -10.90
N LEU A 131 -11.28 -4.19 -9.59
CA LEU A 131 -10.16 -3.47 -8.98
C LEU A 131 -8.82 -4.17 -9.22
N PHE A 132 -8.79 -5.51 -9.20
CA PHE A 132 -7.60 -6.29 -9.48
C PHE A 132 -7.15 -6.12 -10.94
N ALA A 133 -8.09 -6.14 -11.88
CA ALA A 133 -7.82 -5.89 -13.31
C ALA A 133 -7.31 -4.46 -13.54
N GLN A 134 -7.89 -3.47 -12.85
CA GLN A 134 -7.40 -2.09 -12.86
C GLN A 134 -5.96 -2.02 -12.32
N ALA A 135 -5.67 -2.66 -11.18
CA ALA A 135 -4.33 -2.70 -10.61
C ALA A 135 -3.29 -3.30 -11.57
N VAL A 136 -3.63 -4.37 -12.29
CA VAL A 136 -2.77 -4.96 -13.33
C VAL A 136 -2.47 -3.95 -14.44
N THR A 137 -3.49 -3.26 -14.93
CA THR A 137 -3.36 -2.28 -16.02
C THR A 137 -2.51 -1.08 -15.61
N ASP A 138 -2.85 -0.45 -14.49
CA ASP A 138 -2.24 0.81 -14.05
C ASP A 138 -0.81 0.60 -13.57
N CYS A 139 -0.51 -0.53 -12.90
CA CYS A 139 0.86 -0.87 -12.55
C CYS A 139 1.69 -1.19 -13.81
N SER A 140 1.12 -1.88 -14.80
CA SER A 140 1.82 -2.18 -16.05
C SER A 140 2.16 -0.93 -16.84
N ALA A 141 1.29 0.08 -16.84
CA ALA A 141 1.56 1.39 -17.45
C ALA A 141 2.76 2.10 -16.80
N GLN A 142 3.09 1.75 -15.55
CA GLN A 142 4.26 2.24 -14.82
C GLN A 142 5.45 1.27 -14.86
N GLY A 143 5.42 0.27 -15.75
CA GLY A 143 6.50 -0.71 -15.92
C GLY A 143 6.56 -1.77 -14.81
N ARG A 144 5.47 -1.97 -14.05
CA ARG A 144 5.39 -2.91 -12.95
C ARG A 144 4.42 -4.05 -13.23
N ASN A 145 4.81 -5.26 -12.84
CA ASN A 145 4.02 -6.45 -13.08
C ASN A 145 3.20 -6.85 -11.84
N PHE A 146 2.00 -6.29 -11.67
CA PHE A 146 1.20 -6.45 -10.45
C PHE A 146 0.60 -7.87 -10.25
N PRO A 147 0.52 -8.34 -8.98
CA PRO A 147 1.34 -7.91 -7.85
C PRO A 147 2.75 -8.50 -7.97
N SER A 148 3.76 -7.67 -7.75
CA SER A 148 5.19 -8.00 -7.76
C SER A 148 5.79 -8.15 -6.36
N ILE A 149 5.17 -7.53 -5.35
CA ILE A 149 5.65 -7.54 -3.96
C ILE A 149 5.17 -8.81 -3.26
N HIS A 150 6.12 -9.62 -2.78
CA HIS A 150 5.85 -10.96 -2.25
C HIS A 150 4.81 -10.99 -1.10
N PRO A 151 4.93 -10.17 -0.03
CA PRO A 151 3.91 -10.14 1.01
C PRO A 151 2.48 -9.82 0.52
N GLN A 152 2.35 -9.04 -0.56
CA GLN A 152 1.04 -8.65 -1.08
C GLN A 152 0.37 -9.79 -1.84
N GLN A 153 1.13 -10.48 -2.69
CA GLN A 153 0.69 -11.73 -3.30
C GLN A 153 0.24 -12.76 -2.24
N ASP A 154 1.00 -12.91 -1.14
CA ASP A 154 0.68 -13.85 -0.04
C ASP A 154 -0.64 -13.50 0.67
N ALA A 155 -0.96 -12.21 0.76
CA ALA A 155 -2.19 -11.70 1.35
C ALA A 155 -3.39 -11.76 0.39
N LEU A 156 -3.19 -11.53 -0.91
CA LEU A 156 -4.27 -11.48 -1.91
C LEU A 156 -4.75 -12.86 -2.35
N LEU A 157 -3.87 -13.87 -2.39
CA LEU A 157 -4.23 -15.23 -2.81
C LEU A 157 -5.39 -15.83 -1.99
N PRO A 158 -5.36 -15.87 -0.65
CA PRO A 158 -6.46 -16.45 0.13
C PRO A 158 -7.78 -15.70 -0.08
N ILE A 159 -7.74 -14.38 -0.27
CA ILE A 159 -8.95 -13.57 -0.55
C ILE A 159 -9.55 -13.98 -1.90
N ALA A 160 -8.73 -14.13 -2.95
CA ALA A 160 -9.22 -14.55 -4.26
C ALA A 160 -9.85 -15.96 -4.24
N ILE A 161 -9.33 -16.86 -3.40
CA ILE A 161 -9.93 -18.19 -3.15
C ILE A 161 -11.28 -18.03 -2.44
N GLU A 162 -11.36 -17.24 -1.37
CA GLU A 162 -12.60 -17.00 -0.61
C GLU A 162 -13.70 -16.42 -1.52
N LEU A 163 -13.33 -15.46 -2.37
CA LEU A 163 -14.23 -14.81 -3.32
C LEU A 163 -14.54 -15.65 -4.59
N GLN A 164 -14.03 -16.88 -4.70
CA GLN A 164 -14.25 -17.79 -5.83
C GLN A 164 -13.83 -17.19 -7.19
N LEU A 165 -12.62 -16.62 -7.28
CA LEU A 165 -12.11 -15.94 -8.49
C LEU A 165 -10.99 -16.75 -9.17
N PRO A 166 -11.31 -17.80 -9.96
CA PRO A 166 -10.31 -18.78 -10.41
C PRO A 166 -9.22 -18.21 -11.32
N HIS A 167 -9.55 -17.24 -12.18
CA HIS A 167 -8.57 -16.57 -13.02
C HIS A 167 -7.52 -15.81 -12.19
N ILE A 168 -7.94 -15.12 -11.12
CA ILE A 168 -7.05 -14.39 -10.22
C ILE A 168 -6.24 -15.36 -9.36
N VAL A 169 -6.86 -16.42 -8.83
CA VAL A 169 -6.16 -17.47 -8.07
C VAL A 169 -5.04 -18.08 -8.92
N LYS A 170 -5.34 -18.45 -10.17
CA LYS A 170 -4.32 -18.97 -11.10
C LYS A 170 -3.21 -17.97 -11.35
N GLN A 171 -3.54 -16.72 -11.66
CA GLN A 171 -2.55 -15.66 -11.91
C GLN A 171 -1.63 -15.44 -10.69
N LEU A 172 -2.18 -15.40 -9.48
CA LEU A 172 -1.40 -15.24 -8.25
C LEU A 172 -0.54 -16.48 -7.96
N ALA A 173 -1.10 -17.68 -8.11
CA ALA A 173 -0.39 -18.93 -7.89
C ALA A 173 0.81 -19.09 -8.85
N ASP A 174 0.64 -18.78 -10.14
CA ASP A 174 1.71 -18.83 -11.13
C ASP A 174 2.85 -17.86 -10.78
N ARG A 175 2.51 -16.64 -10.34
CA ARG A 175 3.51 -15.65 -9.88
C ARG A 175 4.23 -16.10 -8.63
N MET A 176 3.48 -16.60 -7.65
CA MET A 176 4.03 -17.11 -6.40
C MET A 176 4.96 -18.30 -6.64
N ALA A 177 4.63 -19.18 -7.59
CA ALA A 177 5.44 -20.34 -7.96
C ALA A 177 6.77 -19.96 -8.64
N ALA A 178 6.86 -18.78 -9.26
CA ALA A 178 8.09 -18.28 -9.89
C ALA A 178 9.12 -17.75 -8.87
N ARG A 179 8.72 -17.47 -7.62
CA ARG A 179 9.63 -16.92 -6.59
C ARG A 179 10.71 -17.92 -6.18
N ARG A 180 11.90 -17.42 -5.85
CA ARG A 180 12.99 -18.22 -5.27
C ARG A 180 13.69 -17.43 -4.16
N PRO A 181 13.94 -18.03 -2.98
CA PRO A 181 13.45 -19.33 -2.51
C PRO A 181 11.96 -19.26 -2.10
N LEU A 182 11.30 -20.43 -2.03
CA LEU A 182 9.94 -20.55 -1.50
C LEU A 182 9.98 -20.98 -0.03
N SER A 183 9.37 -20.17 0.85
CA SER A 183 9.18 -20.51 2.26
C SER A 183 8.16 -21.65 2.40
N ARG A 184 8.20 -22.37 3.53
CA ARG A 184 7.23 -23.45 3.83
C ARG A 184 5.77 -22.95 3.82
N PRO A 185 5.43 -21.79 4.41
CA PRO A 185 4.07 -21.24 4.32
C PRO A 185 3.60 -21.00 2.88
N VAL A 186 4.47 -20.40 2.04
CA VAL A 186 4.13 -20.13 0.63
C VAL A 186 3.92 -21.42 -0.16
N LYS A 187 4.72 -22.47 0.08
CA LYS A 187 4.51 -23.79 -0.54
C LYS A 187 3.15 -24.39 -0.16
N ALA A 188 2.73 -24.25 1.09
CA ALA A 188 1.43 -24.73 1.55
C ALA A 188 0.27 -23.97 0.90
N GLN A 189 0.37 -22.63 0.82
CA GLN A 189 -0.61 -21.81 0.10
C GLN A 189 -0.71 -22.18 -1.39
N LEU A 190 0.43 -22.40 -2.06
CA LEU A 190 0.45 -22.83 -3.46
C LEU A 190 -0.19 -24.21 -3.67
N LEU A 191 0.03 -25.15 -2.75
CA LEU A 191 -0.61 -26.47 -2.82
C LEU A 191 -2.14 -26.34 -2.65
N GLN A 192 -2.59 -25.55 -1.68
CA GLN A 192 -4.01 -25.27 -1.47
C GLN A 192 -4.65 -24.63 -2.70
N ALA A 193 -4.01 -23.63 -3.30
CA ALA A 193 -4.52 -22.95 -4.49
C ALA A 193 -4.66 -23.91 -5.68
N ARG A 194 -3.69 -24.81 -5.89
CA ARG A 194 -3.74 -25.83 -6.95
C ARG A 194 -4.88 -26.81 -6.75
N GLN A 195 -4.99 -27.38 -5.55
CA GLN A 195 -6.09 -28.27 -5.21
C GLN A 195 -7.45 -27.59 -5.39
N TRP A 196 -7.54 -26.32 -5.02
CA TRP A 196 -8.77 -25.55 -5.22
C TRP A 196 -9.07 -25.32 -6.71
N LEU A 197 -8.08 -24.98 -7.54
CA LEU A 197 -8.25 -24.80 -9.00
C LEU A 197 -8.67 -26.11 -9.69
N ASP A 198 -8.06 -27.23 -9.31
CA ASP A 198 -8.42 -28.56 -9.84
C ASP A 198 -9.92 -28.87 -9.59
N LEU A 199 -10.44 -28.51 -8.41
CA LEU A 199 -11.87 -28.67 -8.08
C LEU A 199 -12.78 -27.74 -8.90
N GLN A 200 -12.27 -26.61 -9.37
CA GLN A 200 -13.01 -25.68 -10.25
C GLN A 200 -12.88 -26.04 -11.74
N ASN A 201 -12.14 -27.10 -12.09
CA ASN A 201 -11.77 -27.46 -13.47
C ASN A 201 -11.00 -26.34 -14.21
N PHE A 202 -10.06 -25.69 -13.53
CA PHE A 202 -9.31 -24.54 -14.03
C PHE A 202 -7.79 -24.79 -14.10
#